data_AF-A0A6V7XN00-F1
#
_entry.id   AF-A0A6V7XN00-F1
#
_cell.length_a   1.000
_cell.length_b   1.000
_cell.length_c   1.000
_cell.angle_alpha   90.00
_cell.angle_beta   90.00
_cell.angle_gamma   90.00
#
_symmetry.space_group_name_H-M   'P 1'
#
loop_
_entity.id
_entity.type
_entity.pdbx_description
1 polymer ?
#
loop_
_entity_poly.entity_id
_entity_poly.type
_entity_poly.pdbx_seq_one_letter_code
_entity_poly.pdbx_strand_id
1 'polypeptide(L)'
;MQKYEPLKHKFIGVFSSNNIPSSVKKNNFCFIANTMRKGTRGEHWIACYSDKADTIEYFDSFAEEPNCEMRRSLLSNYSNVKQNRFVLQSPFSDTCGHYCICFLVLRSIYGTFSKVLQKLHSIPPEGRDIALRNFVHKLALGI
;
A
#
# COMPACT_ATOMS: atom_id res chain seq x y z
N MET A 1 -17.22 -9.67 10.52
CA MET A 1 -16.40 -8.49 10.89
C MET A 1 -15.09 -8.79 11.64
N GLN A 2 -14.87 -9.99 12.19
CA GLN A 2 -13.66 -10.35 12.97
C GLN A 2 -12.34 -10.49 12.14
N LYS A 3 -12.41 -10.50 10.80
CA LYS A 3 -11.27 -10.84 9.91
C LYS A 3 -10.23 -9.73 9.68
N TYR A 4 -10.52 -8.47 10.01
CA TYR A 4 -9.65 -7.32 9.67
C TYR A 4 -9.24 -6.46 10.88
N GLU A 5 -9.52 -6.92 12.10
CA GLU A 5 -8.97 -6.36 13.35
C GLU A 5 -7.45 -6.10 13.33
N PRO A 6 -6.58 -6.86 12.61
CA PRO A 6 -5.14 -6.60 12.69
C PRO A 6 -4.69 -5.25 12.12
N LEU A 7 -5.47 -4.61 11.25
CA LEU A 7 -5.13 -3.29 10.71
C LEU A 7 -5.63 -2.15 11.60
N LYS A 8 -6.65 -2.36 12.44
CA LYS A 8 -7.31 -1.32 13.22
C LYS A 8 -6.37 -0.53 14.13
N HIS A 9 -5.31 -1.18 14.63
CA HIS A 9 -4.31 -0.56 15.49
C HIS A 9 -3.01 -0.16 14.76
N LYS A 10 -2.85 -0.59 13.49
CA LYS A 10 -1.67 -0.34 12.66
C LYS A 10 -1.89 0.77 11.64
N PHE A 11 -3.10 0.91 11.11
CA PHE A 11 -3.42 1.88 10.09
C PHE A 11 -3.43 3.29 10.67
N ILE A 12 -2.45 4.10 10.28
CA ILE A 12 -2.26 5.45 10.84
C ILE A 12 -2.89 6.55 9.99
N GLY A 13 -3.41 6.22 8.80
CA GLY A 13 -4.19 7.15 7.99
C GLY A 13 -3.84 7.15 6.50
N VAL A 14 -4.34 8.21 5.84
CA VAL A 14 -4.12 8.49 4.42
C VAL A 14 -3.43 9.84 4.30
N PHE A 15 -2.34 9.89 3.54
CA PHE A 15 -1.46 11.05 3.43
C PHE A 15 -1.26 11.48 1.97
N SER A 16 -0.67 12.66 1.78
CA SER A 16 -0.06 13.17 0.54
C SER A 16 1.45 13.10 0.69
N SER A 17 2.20 13.15 -0.42
CA SER A 17 3.68 13.01 -0.41
C SER A 17 4.41 13.94 0.57
N ASN A 18 3.83 15.11 0.84
CA ASN A 18 4.41 16.17 1.66
C ASN A 18 3.89 16.24 3.10
N ASN A 19 2.99 15.35 3.52
CA ASN A 19 2.45 15.35 4.88
C ASN A 19 2.48 13.98 5.57
N ILE A 20 3.30 13.06 5.04
CA ILE A 20 3.60 11.79 5.68
C ILE A 20 4.36 12.09 7.00
N PRO A 21 3.95 11.52 8.15
CA PRO A 21 4.64 11.74 9.41
C PRO A 21 6.10 11.28 9.33
N SER A 22 7.05 12.19 9.59
CA SER A 22 8.50 11.92 9.54
C SER A 22 8.98 10.99 10.65
N SER A 23 8.26 10.94 11.77
CA SER A 23 8.55 10.04 12.89
C SER A 23 7.28 9.31 13.31
N VAL A 24 7.10 8.08 12.80
CA VAL A 24 6.08 7.20 13.37
C VAL A 24 6.70 6.51 14.59
N LYS A 25 6.36 6.97 15.80
CA LYS A 25 6.88 6.43 17.06
C LYS A 25 6.55 4.94 17.29
N LYS A 26 5.69 4.36 16.46
CA LYS A 26 5.30 2.96 16.52
C LYS A 26 6.19 2.16 15.57
N ASN A 27 6.86 1.14 16.10
CA ASN A 27 7.10 -0.06 15.30
C ASN A 27 5.72 -0.67 15.01
N ASN A 28 5.49 -1.23 13.83
CA ASN A 28 4.19 -1.83 13.45
C ASN A 28 3.09 -0.82 13.06
N PHE A 29 3.19 -0.27 11.85
CA PHE A 29 2.19 0.63 11.27
C PHE A 29 2.01 0.39 9.76
N CYS A 30 0.94 0.94 9.22
CA CYS A 30 0.74 1.04 7.78
C CYS A 30 -0.07 2.28 7.41
N PHE A 31 0.05 2.73 6.17
CA PHE A 31 -0.71 3.85 5.64
C PHE A 31 -0.84 3.76 4.12
N ILE A 32 -1.73 4.59 3.58
CA ILE A 32 -1.84 4.84 2.15
C ILE A 32 -1.38 6.28 1.91
N ALA A 33 -0.63 6.53 0.83
CA ALA A 33 -0.22 7.87 0.47
C ALA A 33 -0.51 8.15 -1.00
N ASN A 34 -0.92 9.38 -1.29
CA ASN A 34 -0.90 9.91 -2.64
C ASN A 34 0.53 10.34 -3.00
N THR A 35 0.97 10.05 -4.22
CA THR A 35 2.29 10.47 -4.71
C THR A 35 2.38 11.98 -4.94
N MET A 36 1.24 12.67 -5.05
CA MET A 36 1.18 14.12 -5.19
C MET A 36 1.00 14.84 -3.85
N ARG A 37 1.37 16.11 -3.85
CA ARG A 37 1.32 17.00 -2.68
C ARG A 37 -0.11 17.38 -2.33
N LYS A 38 -0.35 17.67 -1.05
CA LYS A 38 -1.63 18.20 -0.56
C LYS A 38 -1.97 19.51 -1.29
N GLY A 39 -3.23 19.68 -1.69
CA GLY A 39 -3.71 20.85 -2.43
C GLY A 39 -3.64 20.69 -3.96
N THR A 40 -3.18 19.54 -4.45
CA THR A 40 -3.30 19.14 -5.85
C THR A 40 -4.50 18.21 -6.04
N ARG A 41 -4.83 17.89 -7.31
CA ARG A 41 -5.92 16.94 -7.63
C ARG A 41 -5.66 15.52 -7.12
N GLY A 42 -4.39 15.17 -6.84
CA GLY A 42 -3.96 13.79 -6.59
C GLY A 42 -3.89 12.98 -7.88
N GLU A 43 -2.93 12.06 -7.98
CA GLU A 43 -2.71 11.30 -9.23
C GLU A 43 -2.61 9.78 -8.98
N HIS A 44 -1.73 9.36 -8.07
CA HIS A 44 -1.46 7.95 -7.84
C HIS A 44 -1.42 7.62 -6.35
N TRP A 45 -1.81 6.39 -6.00
CA TRP A 45 -1.88 5.91 -4.63
C TRP A 45 -0.93 4.74 -4.42
N ILE A 46 -0.17 4.80 -3.33
CA ILE A 46 0.74 3.74 -2.87
C ILE A 46 0.39 3.31 -1.44
N ALA A 47 0.85 2.13 -1.06
CA ALA A 47 0.72 1.65 0.31
C ALA A 47 2.10 1.47 0.96
N CYS A 48 2.19 1.85 2.23
CA CYS A 48 3.36 1.58 3.05
C CYS A 48 3.00 0.70 4.24
N TYR A 49 3.89 -0.24 4.56
CA TYR A 49 3.74 -1.13 5.71
C TYR A 49 5.11 -1.33 6.38
N SER A 50 5.14 -1.28 7.71
CA SER A 50 6.34 -1.53 8.49
C SER A 50 5.97 -2.33 9.74
N ASP A 51 6.51 -3.53 9.89
CA ASP A 51 6.41 -4.37 11.10
C ASP A 51 7.73 -4.45 11.89
N LYS A 52 8.79 -3.81 11.39
CA LYS A 52 10.12 -3.74 12.00
C LYS A 52 10.63 -2.31 11.95
N ALA A 53 11.38 -1.91 12.98
CA ALA A 53 11.88 -0.54 13.12
C ALA A 53 12.73 -0.06 11.93
N ASP A 54 13.49 -0.97 11.31
CA ASP A 54 14.49 -0.69 10.28
C ASP A 54 14.00 -0.94 8.85
N THR A 55 12.81 -1.52 8.69
CA THR A 55 12.27 -1.98 7.41
C THR A 55 10.97 -1.28 7.08
N ILE A 56 10.87 -0.76 5.85
CA ILE A 56 9.62 -0.28 5.27
C ILE A 56 9.36 -0.97 3.93
N GLU A 57 8.12 -1.37 3.73
CA GLU A 57 7.62 -1.87 2.46
C GLU A 57 6.90 -0.73 1.74
N TYR A 58 7.35 -0.42 0.53
CA TYR A 58 6.73 0.53 -0.39
C TYR A 58 6.09 -0.27 -1.51
N PHE A 59 4.77 -0.31 -1.54
CA PHE A 59 4.01 -1.02 -2.55
C PHE A 59 3.39 -0.03 -3.53
N ASP A 60 3.70 -0.23 -4.81
CA ASP A 60 3.19 0.55 -5.92
C ASP A 60 2.65 -0.41 -6.99
N SER A 61 1.36 -0.32 -7.33
CA SER A 61 0.74 -1.23 -8.30
C SER A 61 1.31 -1.13 -9.72
N PHE A 62 1.99 -0.03 -10.06
CA PHE A 62 2.75 0.15 -11.30
C PHE A 62 4.24 -0.17 -11.15
N ALA A 63 4.69 -0.56 -9.96
CA ALA A 63 6.10 -0.79 -9.64
C ALA A 63 7.01 0.41 -9.94
N GLU A 64 6.46 1.63 -9.84
CA GLU A 64 7.23 2.86 -10.03
C GLU A 64 8.14 3.13 -8.84
N GLU A 65 9.25 3.81 -9.12
CA GLU A 65 10.15 4.29 -8.09
C GLU A 65 9.50 5.44 -7.30
N PRO A 66 9.67 5.49 -5.96
CA PRO A 66 9.14 6.57 -5.15
C PRO A 66 9.68 7.92 -5.61
N ASN A 67 8.88 8.97 -5.61
CA ASN A 67 9.37 10.30 -6.02
C ASN A 67 10.43 10.85 -5.03
N CYS A 68 11.12 11.92 -5.44
CA CYS A 68 12.20 12.52 -4.63
C CYS A 68 11.74 12.98 -3.24
N GLU A 69 10.50 13.46 -3.10
CA GLU A 69 9.99 13.89 -1.81
C GLU A 69 9.83 12.71 -0.87
N MET A 70 9.18 11.63 -1.31
CA MET A 70 8.98 10.41 -0.52
C MET A 70 10.28 9.70 -0.19
N ARG A 71 11.23 9.65 -1.14
CA ARG A 71 12.58 9.13 -0.87
C ARG A 71 13.25 9.84 0.30
N ARG A 72 13.15 11.18 0.34
CA ARG A 72 13.83 12.02 1.34
C ARG A 72 13.08 12.15 2.66
N SER A 73 11.76 12.19 2.65
CA SER A 73 10.95 12.45 3.85
C SER A 73 10.55 11.19 4.61
N LEU A 74 10.46 10.06 3.89
CA LEU A 74 9.96 8.79 4.42
C LEU A 74 11.04 7.71 4.36
N LEU A 75 11.52 7.39 3.15
CA LEU A 75 12.27 6.15 2.93
C LEU A 75 13.70 6.20 3.47
N SER A 76 14.33 7.39 3.49
CA SER A 76 15.66 7.59 4.07
C SER A 76 15.74 7.31 5.57
N ASN A 77 14.60 7.17 6.25
CA ASN A 77 14.55 6.83 7.68
C ASN A 77 14.72 5.32 7.94
N TYR A 78 14.78 4.49 6.88
CA TYR A 78 14.84 3.03 6.98
C TYR A 78 16.09 2.51 6.28
N SER A 79 16.77 1.55 6.91
CA SER A 79 17.94 0.88 6.31
C SER A 79 17.55 -0.16 5.27
N ASN A 80 16.32 -0.67 5.35
CA ASN A 80 15.79 -1.68 4.44
C ASN A 80 14.47 -1.23 3.81
N VAL A 81 14.51 -0.92 2.52
CA VAL A 81 13.32 -0.54 1.75
C VAL A 81 12.99 -1.67 0.78
N LYS A 82 11.80 -2.27 0.95
CA LYS A 82 11.29 -3.30 0.04
C LYS A 82 10.30 -2.69 -0.94
N GLN A 83 10.46 -3.01 -2.21
CA GLN A 83 9.59 -2.56 -3.30
C GLN A 83 9.21 -3.75 -4.16
N ASN A 84 7.98 -3.76 -4.69
CA ASN A 84 7.64 -4.68 -5.76
C ASN A 84 8.32 -4.23 -7.05
N ARG A 85 8.72 -5.20 -7.88
CA ARG A 85 9.52 -4.97 -9.11
C ARG A 85 8.76 -5.31 -10.39
N PHE A 86 7.48 -5.61 -10.28
CA PHE A 86 6.63 -5.98 -11.41
C PHE A 86 5.30 -5.24 -11.34
N VAL A 87 4.84 -4.82 -12.51
CA VAL A 87 3.56 -4.13 -12.71
C VAL A 87 2.43 -5.11 -12.42
N LEU A 88 1.49 -4.68 -11.58
CA LEU A 88 0.30 -5.44 -11.22
C LEU A 88 -0.96 -4.86 -11.85
N GLN A 89 -1.07 -3.54 -11.95
CA GLN A 89 -2.24 -2.84 -12.44
C GLN A 89 -2.13 -2.53 -13.94
N SER A 90 -3.28 -2.58 -14.62
CA SER A 90 -3.38 -2.11 -16.01
C SER A 90 -3.16 -0.58 -16.09
N PRO A 91 -2.37 -0.07 -17.05
CA PRO A 91 -2.10 1.37 -17.18
C PRO A 91 -3.34 2.22 -17.49
N PHE A 92 -4.44 1.60 -17.94
CA PHE A 92 -5.70 2.28 -18.26
C PHE A 92 -6.72 2.26 -17.13
N SER A 93 -6.33 1.78 -15.95
CA SER A 93 -7.22 1.57 -14.82
C SER A 93 -6.98 2.56 -13.69
N ASP A 94 -8.04 2.89 -12.96
CA ASP A 94 -8.07 3.80 -11.80
C ASP A 94 -8.03 3.06 -10.45
N THR A 95 -7.53 1.82 -10.44
CA THR A 95 -7.63 0.90 -9.30
C THR A 95 -6.49 0.97 -8.30
N CYS A 96 -5.51 1.86 -8.44
CA CYS A 96 -4.32 1.91 -7.57
C CYS A 96 -4.67 1.96 -6.07
N GLY A 97 -5.72 2.73 -5.69
CA GLY A 97 -6.22 2.74 -4.31
C GLY A 97 -6.78 1.38 -3.84
N HIS A 98 -7.45 0.64 -4.72
CA HIS A 98 -7.93 -0.72 -4.43
C HIS A 98 -6.77 -1.68 -4.21
N TYR A 99 -5.73 -1.61 -5.06
CA TYR A 99 -4.50 -2.37 -4.88
C TYR A 99 -3.84 -2.08 -3.53
N CYS A 100 -3.78 -0.81 -3.11
CA CYS A 100 -3.25 -0.41 -1.82
C CYS A 100 -4.01 -1.07 -0.65
N ILE A 101 -5.34 -0.99 -0.66
CA ILE A 101 -6.19 -1.60 0.37
C ILE A 101 -5.99 -3.12 0.40
N CYS A 102 -6.02 -3.77 -0.76
CA CYS A 102 -5.79 -5.20 -0.88
C CYS A 102 -4.41 -5.58 -0.36
N PHE A 103 -3.35 -4.87 -0.73
CA PHE A 103 -2.00 -5.13 -0.23
C PHE A 103 -1.95 -5.10 1.30
N LEU A 104 -2.47 -4.05 1.94
CA LEU A 104 -2.47 -3.91 3.40
C LEU A 104 -3.28 -5.02 4.10
N VAL A 105 -4.45 -5.36 3.57
CA VAL A 105 -5.29 -6.44 4.11
C VAL A 105 -4.60 -7.78 3.97
N LEU A 106 -4.08 -8.11 2.79
CA LEU A 106 -3.37 -9.36 2.56
C LEU A 106 -2.08 -9.42 3.41
N ARG A 107 -1.40 -8.29 3.65
CA ARG A 107 -0.22 -8.23 4.55
C ARG A 107 -0.56 -8.60 5.97
N SER A 108 -1.75 -8.26 6.43
CA SER A 108 -2.23 -8.66 7.76
C SER A 108 -2.55 -10.15 7.88
N ILE A 109 -2.79 -10.84 6.75
CA ILE A 109 -3.20 -12.25 6.70
C ILE A 109 -2.02 -13.17 6.40
N TYR A 110 -1.22 -12.85 5.38
CA TYR A 110 -0.15 -13.71 4.87
C TYR A 110 1.24 -13.41 5.46
N GLY A 111 1.37 -12.34 6.24
CA GLY A 111 2.50 -12.06 7.11
C GLY A 111 3.77 -11.51 6.43
N THR A 112 4.08 -11.86 5.18
CA THR A 112 5.30 -11.37 4.50
C THR A 112 5.01 -10.66 3.17
N PHE A 113 5.84 -9.67 2.83
CA PHE A 113 5.79 -8.94 1.56
C PHE A 113 5.70 -9.88 0.35
N SER A 114 6.63 -10.83 0.23
CA SER A 114 6.71 -11.74 -0.91
C SER A 114 5.48 -12.63 -1.07
N LYS A 115 4.89 -13.12 0.04
CA LYS A 115 3.66 -13.93 -0.01
C LYS A 115 2.48 -13.12 -0.51
N VAL A 116 2.37 -11.85 -0.10
CA VAL A 116 1.31 -10.95 -0.59
C VAL A 116 1.49 -10.65 -2.07
N LEU A 117 2.71 -10.34 -2.50
CA LEU A 117 3.02 -10.11 -3.91
C LEU A 117 2.71 -11.35 -4.76
N GLN A 118 3.09 -12.54 -4.30
CA GLN A 118 2.74 -13.80 -4.98
C GLN A 118 1.22 -13.98 -5.08
N LYS A 119 0.47 -13.66 -4.01
CA LYS A 119 -0.99 -13.79 -4.01
C LYS A 119 -1.65 -12.82 -4.98
N LEU A 120 -1.22 -11.56 -5.01
CA LEU A 120 -1.71 -10.56 -5.97
C LEU A 120 -1.38 -10.97 -7.41
N HIS A 121 -0.15 -11.43 -7.64
CA HIS A 121 0.31 -11.87 -8.96
C HIS A 121 -0.43 -13.12 -9.46
N SER A 122 -0.83 -14.05 -8.57
CA SER A 122 -1.56 -15.26 -8.94
C SER A 122 -2.97 -15.02 -9.50
N ILE A 123 -3.49 -13.80 -9.35
CA ILE A 123 -4.77 -13.40 -9.95
C ILE A 123 -4.51 -13.10 -11.44
N PRO A 124 -5.24 -13.72 -12.38
CA PRO A 124 -5.07 -13.49 -13.82
C PRO A 124 -5.16 -12.00 -14.18
N PRO A 125 -4.21 -11.45 -14.97
CA PRO A 125 -4.18 -10.02 -15.30
C PRO A 125 -5.49 -9.47 -15.88
N GLU A 126 -6.18 -10.25 -16.71
CA GLU A 126 -7.39 -9.84 -17.44
C GLU A 126 -8.57 -9.52 -16.51
N GLY A 127 -8.63 -10.19 -15.35
CA GLY A 127 -9.70 -10.03 -14.36
C GLY A 127 -9.24 -9.41 -13.05
N ARG A 128 -7.94 -9.11 -12.90
CA ARG A 128 -7.33 -8.74 -11.62
C ARG A 128 -7.95 -7.49 -11.02
N ASP A 129 -8.06 -6.44 -11.82
CA ASP A 129 -8.61 -5.15 -11.41
C ASP A 129 -10.06 -5.26 -10.94
N ILE A 130 -10.88 -6.01 -11.68
CA ILE A 130 -12.28 -6.28 -11.33
C ILE A 130 -12.35 -7.08 -10.03
N ALA A 131 -11.52 -8.12 -9.89
CA ALA A 131 -11.47 -8.95 -8.69
C ALA A 131 -11.11 -8.13 -7.44
N LEU A 132 -10.13 -7.22 -7.55
CA LEU A 132 -9.70 -6.35 -6.45
C LEU A 132 -10.74 -5.29 -6.11
N ARG A 133 -11.40 -4.67 -7.10
CA ARG A 133 -12.54 -3.77 -6.86
C ARG A 133 -13.65 -4.49 -6.10
N ASN A 134 -14.03 -5.69 -6.55
CA ASN A 134 -15.06 -6.50 -5.90
C ASN A 134 -14.67 -6.91 -4.48
N PHE A 135 -13.40 -7.23 -4.26
CA PHE A 135 -12.88 -7.53 -2.92
C PHE A 135 -13.04 -6.33 -1.99
N VAL A 136 -12.58 -5.14 -2.38
CA VAL A 136 -12.71 -3.92 -1.57
C VAL A 136 -14.17 -3.54 -1.36
N HIS A 137 -15.03 -3.71 -2.36
CA HIS A 137 -16.46 -3.47 -2.23
C HIS A 137 -17.08 -4.38 -1.16
N LYS A 138 -16.78 -5.68 -1.17
CA LYS A 138 -17.22 -6.62 -0.13
C LYS A 138 -16.68 -6.27 1.25
N LEU A 139 -15.41 -5.85 1.34
CA LEU A 139 -14.84 -5.34 2.59
C LEU A 139 -15.65 -4.18 3.17
N ALA A 140 -16.00 -3.20 2.33
CA ALA A 140 -16.77 -2.03 2.74
C ALA A 140 -18.20 -2.38 3.20
N LEU A 141 -18.81 -3.40 2.60
CA LEU A 141 -20.12 -3.92 2.99
C LEU A 141 -20.06 -4.88 4.20
N GLY A 142 -18.87 -5.31 4.60
CA GLY A 142 -18.68 -6.25 5.72
C GLY A 142 -19.14 -7.68 5.45
N ILE A 143 -19.31 -8.06 4.18
CA ILE A 143 -19.79 -9.36 3.69
C ILE A 143 -18.68 -10.25 3.11
#